data_AF-A0AAW7D2V9-F1
#
_entry.id   AF-A0AAW7D2V9-F1
#
_cell.length_a   1.000
_cell.length_b   1.000
_cell.length_c   1.000
_cell.angle_alpha   90.00
_cell.angle_beta   90.00
_cell.angle_gamma   90.00
#
_symmetry.space_group_name_H-M   'P 1'
#
loop_
_entity.id
_entity.type
_entity.pdbx_description
1 polymer ?
#
loop_
_entity_poly.entity_id
_entity_poly.type
_entity_poly.pdbx_seq_one_letter_code
_entity_poly.pdbx_strand_id
1 'polypeptide(L)'
;MNRLFYYCSMILVGVSVIGCKDKATAPISSDVETSTPIDQVKIDSAIEEYELIPQEKVDKLNEAIQREKITSIEGIMRFYAPEDKAAEGKYSYDITVLQMSNSSLTLVTLIEDGINDDSMRAKKVVMTIKAKDGKNQVTQIKQSYQCWEGRGHTNWSSSYCN
;
A
#
# COMPACT_ATOMS: atom_id res chain seq x y z
N MET A 1 49.41 -38.82 -16.62
CA MET A 1 49.85 -37.43 -16.91
C MET A 1 50.17 -36.77 -15.57
N ASN A 2 51.44 -36.43 -15.36
CA ASN A 2 51.93 -35.73 -14.17
C ASN A 2 51.40 -34.30 -14.13
N ARG A 3 51.06 -33.82 -12.92
CA ARG A 3 51.70 -32.61 -12.37
C ARG A 3 51.48 -32.49 -10.85
N LEU A 4 52.63 -32.47 -10.17
CA LEU A 4 52.89 -32.13 -8.78
C LEU A 4 52.72 -30.62 -8.53
N PHE A 5 52.58 -30.27 -7.25
CA PHE A 5 53.11 -29.10 -6.49
C PHE A 5 52.01 -28.49 -5.58
N TYR A 6 51.93 -28.77 -4.28
CA TYR A 6 52.75 -28.36 -3.10
C TYR A 6 52.60 -26.88 -2.64
N TYR A 7 52.11 -26.75 -1.40
CA TYR A 7 52.49 -25.85 -0.29
C TYR A 7 51.73 -24.56 0.12
N CYS A 8 51.44 -24.55 1.45
CA CYS A 8 51.57 -23.53 2.50
C CYS A 8 50.91 -22.15 2.29
N SER A 9 49.89 -21.79 3.07
CA SER A 9 49.95 -21.30 4.46
C SER A 9 50.91 -20.12 4.67
N MET A 10 50.35 -18.93 4.89
CA MET A 10 50.57 -18.17 6.13
C MET A 10 49.82 -16.83 6.12
N ILE A 11 49.48 -16.44 7.33
CA ILE A 11 48.68 -15.31 7.82
C ILE A 11 49.32 -13.95 7.50
N LEU A 12 48.50 -12.91 7.34
CA LEU A 12 48.92 -11.54 7.69
C LEU A 12 47.76 -10.73 8.27
N VAL A 13 47.96 -10.37 9.54
CA VAL A 13 47.15 -9.49 10.39
C VAL A 13 47.47 -8.04 10.01
N GLY A 14 46.44 -7.20 9.90
CA GLY A 14 46.58 -5.75 9.76
C GLY A 14 45.59 -5.03 10.67
N VAL A 15 46.07 -4.60 11.84
CA VAL A 15 45.38 -3.69 12.77
C VAL A 15 45.61 -2.26 12.29
N SER A 16 44.54 -1.49 12.07
CA SER A 16 44.62 -0.03 11.91
C SER A 16 44.06 0.66 13.15
N VAL A 17 44.93 1.47 13.75
CA VAL A 17 44.69 2.31 14.93
C VAL A 17 44.12 3.68 14.54
N ILE A 18 43.13 4.10 15.34
CA ILE A 18 42.89 5.42 15.94
C ILE A 18 42.95 6.68 15.04
N GLY A 19 41.82 7.41 15.06
CA GLY A 19 41.80 8.85 14.75
C GLY A 19 40.50 9.52 15.21
N CYS A 20 40.35 9.74 16.52
CA CYS A 20 39.37 10.72 17.04
C CYS A 20 39.97 12.13 16.91
N LYS A 21 39.19 13.08 16.39
CA LYS A 21 39.53 14.51 16.37
C LYS A 21 38.31 15.31 16.82
N ASP A 22 38.39 15.85 18.03
CA ASP A 22 37.45 16.84 18.55
C ASP A 22 37.60 18.18 17.80
N LYS A 23 36.47 18.81 17.45
CA LYS A 23 36.19 20.22 17.78
C LYS A 23 34.80 20.64 17.30
N ALA A 24 34.00 21.10 18.27
CA ALA A 24 32.84 21.93 18.02
C ALA A 24 33.22 23.27 17.36
N THR A 25 32.39 23.77 16.44
CA THR A 25 32.13 25.19 16.17
C THR A 25 30.90 25.29 15.27
N ALA A 26 29.83 25.89 15.79
CA ALA A 26 28.70 26.36 14.98
C ALA A 26 29.10 27.64 14.22
N PRO A 27 28.53 27.86 13.02
CA PRO A 27 28.28 29.21 12.55
C PRO A 27 26.79 29.51 12.45
N ILE A 28 26.51 30.73 12.86
CA ILE A 28 25.25 31.46 12.92
C ILE A 28 24.74 31.80 11.51
N SER A 29 23.40 31.83 11.40
CA SER A 29 22.53 32.66 10.56
C SER A 29 23.11 33.31 9.28
N SER A 30 22.45 33.06 8.16
CA SER A 30 22.21 34.10 7.17
C SER A 30 20.81 33.93 6.60
N ASP A 31 20.06 35.01 6.76
CA ASP A 31 18.74 35.26 6.22
C ASP A 31 18.70 35.12 4.70
N VAL A 32 17.66 34.47 4.19
CA VAL A 32 17.00 34.91 2.96
C VAL A 32 15.50 34.82 3.19
N GLU A 33 14.91 35.98 3.39
CA GLU A 33 13.48 36.22 3.36
C GLU A 33 12.88 35.94 1.97
N THR A 34 11.56 35.79 1.99
CA THR A 34 10.62 36.14 0.92
C THR A 34 10.25 35.03 -0.04
N SER A 35 9.17 34.32 0.27
CA SER A 35 7.85 34.63 -0.31
C SER A 35 6.78 33.66 0.20
N THR A 36 5.89 34.15 1.07
CA THR A 36 4.50 33.69 1.12
C THR A 36 3.74 34.36 -0.04
N PRO A 37 2.65 33.80 -0.61
CA PRO A 37 1.71 32.87 0.03
C PRO A 37 1.35 31.68 -0.88
N ILE A 38 1.65 30.44 -0.48
CA ILE A 38 0.92 29.32 -1.06
C ILE A 38 -0.42 29.31 -0.36
N ASP A 39 -1.44 29.61 -1.17
CA ASP A 39 -2.84 29.36 -0.92
C ASP A 39 -3.05 28.35 0.18
N GLN A 40 -3.67 28.82 1.25
CA GLN A 40 -4.51 28.01 2.10
C GLN A 40 -5.52 27.33 1.18
N VAL A 41 -5.13 26.17 0.63
CA VAL A 41 -6.07 25.14 0.21
C VAL A 41 -6.95 24.98 1.43
N LYS A 42 -8.18 25.43 1.27
CA LYS A 42 -9.26 25.27 2.21
C LYS A 42 -9.35 23.77 2.52
N ILE A 43 -8.66 23.33 3.57
CA ILE A 43 -8.71 21.97 4.09
C ILE A 43 -10.06 21.84 4.81
N ASP A 44 -11.14 21.83 4.03
CA ASP A 44 -12.35 21.09 4.36
C ASP A 44 -12.15 19.66 3.84
N SER A 45 -11.04 19.00 4.22
CA SER A 45 -10.82 17.61 3.82
C SER A 45 -11.40 16.72 4.90
N ALA A 46 -12.56 16.12 4.61
CA ALA A 46 -12.97 14.90 5.28
C ALA A 46 -11.79 13.92 5.19
N ILE A 47 -11.10 13.70 6.31
CA ILE A 47 -10.02 12.73 6.38
C ILE A 47 -10.65 11.38 6.08
N GLU A 48 -10.25 10.76 4.96
CA GLU A 48 -10.77 9.47 4.59
C GLU A 48 -10.31 8.43 5.62
N GLU A 49 -11.28 7.83 6.31
CA GLU A 49 -11.01 6.85 7.36
C GLU A 49 -11.20 5.43 6.81
N TYR A 50 -10.32 4.51 7.20
CA TYR A 50 -10.33 3.13 6.71
C TYR A 50 -10.34 2.13 7.85
N GLU A 51 -11.14 1.09 7.70
CA GLU A 51 -11.01 -0.13 8.48
C GLU A 51 -9.83 -0.94 7.89
N LEU A 52 -8.92 -1.37 8.76
CA LEU A 52 -7.84 -2.27 8.38
C LEU A 52 -8.32 -3.72 8.46
N ILE A 53 -8.21 -4.44 7.35
CA ILE A 53 -8.54 -5.87 7.33
C ILE A 53 -7.50 -6.66 8.14
N PRO A 54 -7.91 -7.58 9.04
CA PRO A 54 -6.99 -8.39 9.81
C PRO A 54 -6.02 -9.22 8.96
N GLN A 55 -4.78 -9.35 9.45
CA GLN A 55 -3.73 -10.09 8.73
C GLN A 55 -4.12 -11.53 8.40
N GLU A 56 -4.85 -12.21 9.29
CA GLU A 56 -5.34 -13.58 9.04
C GLU A 56 -6.20 -13.68 7.77
N LYS A 57 -7.05 -12.68 7.49
CA LYS A 57 -7.85 -12.65 6.25
C LYS A 57 -6.97 -12.42 5.03
N VAL A 58 -5.94 -11.58 5.15
CA VAL A 58 -4.95 -11.33 4.09
C VAL A 58 -4.15 -12.60 3.78
N ASP A 59 -3.77 -13.35 4.81
CA ASP A 59 -3.03 -14.60 4.66
C ASP A 59 -3.89 -15.67 3.95
N LYS A 60 -5.15 -15.83 4.36
CA LYS A 60 -6.11 -16.73 3.67
C LYS A 60 -6.34 -16.33 2.22
N LEU A 61 -6.39 -15.03 1.91
CA LEU A 61 -6.48 -14.55 0.54
C LEU A 61 -5.24 -14.95 -0.27
N ASN A 62 -4.04 -14.76 0.27
CA ASN A 62 -2.79 -15.16 -0.39
C ASN A 62 -2.74 -16.67 -0.67
N GLU A 63 -3.17 -17.51 0.29
CA GLU A 63 -3.28 -18.96 0.08
C GLU A 63 -4.24 -19.29 -1.07
N ALA A 64 -5.41 -18.64 -1.11
CA ALA A 64 -6.39 -18.83 -2.15
C ALA A 64 -5.88 -18.38 -3.53
N ILE A 65 -5.22 -17.22 -3.63
CA ILE A 65 -4.60 -16.72 -4.87
C ILE A 65 -3.62 -17.75 -5.47
N GLN A 66 -2.79 -18.37 -4.62
CA GLN A 66 -1.84 -19.40 -5.07
C GLN A 66 -2.56 -20.67 -5.54
N ARG A 67 -3.58 -21.12 -4.79
CA ARG A 67 -4.37 -22.30 -5.12
C ARG A 67 -5.12 -22.14 -6.45
N GLU A 68 -5.79 -21.00 -6.62
CA GLU A 68 -6.56 -20.65 -7.82
C GLU A 68 -5.68 -20.14 -8.97
N LYS A 69 -4.36 -20.02 -8.74
CA LYS A 69 -3.35 -19.56 -9.72
C LYS A 69 -3.67 -18.19 -10.32
N ILE A 70 -4.15 -17.27 -9.49
CA ILE A 70 -4.48 -15.91 -9.90
C ILE A 70 -3.18 -15.10 -10.00
N THR A 71 -2.86 -14.63 -11.20
CA THR A 71 -1.59 -13.94 -11.47
C THR A 71 -1.74 -12.45 -11.68
N SER A 72 -2.90 -11.98 -12.17
CA SER A 72 -3.12 -10.56 -12.44
C SER A 72 -3.52 -9.79 -11.18
N ILE A 73 -3.04 -8.55 -11.07
CA ILE A 73 -3.32 -7.64 -9.96
C ILE A 73 -4.81 -7.33 -9.84
N GLU A 74 -5.46 -7.02 -10.96
CA GLU A 74 -6.91 -6.82 -10.99
C GLU A 74 -7.68 -8.11 -10.67
N GLY A 75 -7.17 -9.27 -11.12
CA GLY A 75 -7.77 -10.57 -10.83
C GLY A 75 -7.77 -10.86 -9.32
N ILE A 76 -6.69 -10.49 -8.63
CA ILE A 76 -6.62 -10.58 -7.16
C ILE A 76 -7.68 -9.69 -6.51
N MET A 77 -7.84 -8.43 -6.95
CA MET A 77 -8.87 -7.54 -6.43
C MET A 77 -10.28 -8.09 -6.67
N ARG A 78 -10.60 -8.52 -7.90
CA ARG A 78 -11.89 -9.13 -8.25
C ARG A 78 -12.16 -10.43 -7.48
N PHE A 79 -11.11 -11.18 -7.12
CA PHE A 79 -11.26 -12.38 -6.33
C PHE A 79 -11.56 -12.08 -4.86
N TYR A 80 -10.96 -11.01 -4.31
CA TYR A 80 -11.24 -10.55 -2.96
C TYR A 80 -12.64 -9.92 -2.83
N ALA A 81 -12.99 -9.04 -3.77
CA ALA A 81 -14.26 -8.32 -3.82
C ALA A 81 -14.86 -8.50 -5.21
N PRO A 82 -15.70 -9.52 -5.45
CA PRO A 82 -16.29 -9.75 -6.76
C PRO A 82 -17.34 -8.69 -7.11
N GLU A 83 -17.43 -8.37 -8.40
CA GLU A 83 -18.47 -7.50 -8.96
C GLU A 83 -19.86 -8.14 -8.82
N ASP A 84 -20.85 -7.36 -8.39
CA ASP A 84 -22.25 -7.76 -8.42
C ASP A 84 -22.82 -7.65 -9.85
N LYS A 85 -22.92 -8.79 -10.53
CA LYS A 85 -23.46 -8.87 -11.90
C LYS A 85 -24.97 -8.76 -11.97
N ALA A 86 -25.66 -8.82 -10.83
CA ALA A 86 -27.11 -8.66 -10.74
C ALA A 86 -27.51 -7.24 -10.32
N ALA A 87 -26.54 -6.33 -10.11
CA ALA A 87 -26.82 -4.96 -9.72
C ALA A 87 -27.65 -4.23 -10.78
N GLU A 88 -28.66 -3.48 -10.32
CA GLU A 88 -29.56 -2.71 -11.16
C GLU A 88 -29.29 -1.20 -11.01
N GLY A 89 -29.87 -0.38 -11.90
CA GLY A 89 -29.80 1.07 -11.79
C GLY A 89 -28.44 1.65 -12.20
N LYS A 90 -27.89 2.53 -11.36
CA LYS A 90 -26.63 3.28 -11.63
C LYS A 90 -25.43 2.66 -10.91
N TYR A 91 -25.26 1.35 -11.05
CA TYR A 91 -24.14 0.62 -10.47
C TYR A 91 -22.84 0.87 -11.26
N SER A 92 -21.73 1.02 -10.53
CA SER A 92 -20.38 1.04 -11.12
C SER A 92 -19.39 0.21 -10.31
N TYR A 93 -18.38 -0.34 -11.01
CA TYR A 93 -17.35 -1.19 -10.44
C TYR A 93 -16.00 -0.86 -11.10
N ASP A 94 -15.23 -0.01 -10.44
CA ASP A 94 -14.05 0.63 -11.02
C ASP A 94 -12.77 0.21 -10.28
N ILE A 95 -11.88 -0.49 -10.98
CA ILE A 95 -10.55 -0.86 -10.47
C ILE A 95 -9.50 0.07 -11.06
N THR A 96 -8.72 0.72 -10.20
CA THR A 96 -7.55 1.51 -10.57
C THR A 96 -6.28 0.85 -10.00
N VAL A 97 -5.25 0.74 -10.84
CA VAL A 97 -3.95 0.17 -10.47
C VAL A 97 -2.89 1.25 -10.57
N LEU A 98 -2.14 1.47 -9.48
CA LEU A 98 -1.03 2.41 -9.40
C LEU A 98 0.23 1.68 -8.97
N GLN A 99 1.20 1.55 -9.89
CA GLN A 99 2.54 1.09 -9.54
C GLN A 99 3.29 2.21 -8.82
N MET A 100 3.82 1.97 -7.62
CA MET A 100 4.60 2.97 -6.92
C MET A 100 6.02 3.04 -7.51
N SER A 101 6.43 4.24 -7.94
CA SER A 101 7.74 4.49 -8.52
C SER A 101 8.86 3.98 -7.61
N ASN A 102 9.85 3.30 -8.19
CA ASN A 102 11.02 2.77 -7.47
C ASN A 102 10.69 1.77 -6.35
N SER A 103 9.52 1.14 -6.40
CA SER A 103 9.08 0.15 -5.40
C SER A 103 8.53 -1.10 -6.08
N SER A 104 8.71 -2.25 -5.43
CA SER A 104 8.06 -3.50 -5.81
C SER A 104 6.59 -3.56 -5.38
N LEU A 105 6.02 -2.43 -4.95
CA LEU A 105 4.68 -2.31 -4.42
C LEU A 105 3.73 -1.70 -5.45
N THR A 106 2.55 -2.29 -5.54
CA THR A 106 1.42 -1.81 -6.33
C THR A 106 0.26 -1.50 -5.41
N LEU A 107 -0.34 -0.34 -5.58
CA LEU A 107 -1.60 0.02 -4.94
C LEU A 107 -2.75 -0.29 -5.92
N VAL A 108 -3.77 -0.96 -5.42
CA VAL A 108 -4.98 -1.29 -6.19
C VAL A 108 -6.16 -0.75 -5.43
N THR A 109 -6.96 0.08 -6.09
CA THR A 109 -8.18 0.64 -5.52
C THR A 109 -9.37 0.12 -6.30
N LEU A 110 -10.35 -0.42 -5.60
CA LEU A 110 -11.69 -0.69 -6.11
C LEU A 110 -12.64 0.35 -5.54
N ILE A 111 -13.46 0.96 -6.38
CA ILE A 111 -14.66 1.71 -5.98
C ILE A 111 -15.86 1.00 -6.59
N GLU A 112 -16.79 0.61 -5.73
CA GLU A 112 -18.09 0.04 -6.08
C GLU A 112 -19.15 1.02 -5.59
N ASP A 113 -19.91 1.65 -6.50
CA ASP A 113 -20.95 2.64 -6.19
C ASP A 113 -22.31 2.18 -6.75
N GLY A 114 -23.39 2.66 -6.15
CA GLY A 114 -24.75 2.23 -6.47
C GLY A 114 -25.01 0.78 -6.05
N ILE A 115 -24.43 0.34 -4.93
CA ILE A 115 -24.62 -1.00 -4.37
C ILE A 115 -26.11 -1.20 -4.04
N ASN A 116 -26.66 -2.36 -4.39
CA ASN A 116 -28.05 -2.73 -4.11
C ASN A 116 -28.22 -3.19 -2.65
N ASP A 117 -27.93 -2.28 -1.73
CA ASP A 117 -28.06 -2.45 -0.28
C ASP A 117 -28.91 -1.28 0.27
N ASP A 118 -29.76 -1.56 1.26
CA ASP A 118 -30.73 -0.59 1.79
C ASP A 118 -30.08 0.49 2.68
N SER A 119 -28.79 0.31 2.99
CA SER A 119 -28.04 1.12 3.93
C SER A 119 -26.73 1.65 3.29
N MET A 120 -25.99 0.79 2.60
CA MET A 120 -24.73 1.10 1.95
C MET A 120 -24.93 1.57 0.51
N ARG A 121 -24.39 2.74 0.19
CA ARG A 121 -24.36 3.26 -1.17
C ARG A 121 -23.13 2.77 -1.94
N ALA A 122 -21.95 2.90 -1.32
CA ALA A 122 -20.68 2.66 -1.98
C ALA A 122 -19.66 2.03 -1.03
N LYS A 123 -18.76 1.24 -1.60
CA LYS A 123 -17.64 0.59 -0.93
C LYS A 123 -16.36 0.91 -1.68
N LYS A 124 -15.32 1.24 -0.93
CA LYS A 124 -13.96 1.39 -1.44
C LYS A 124 -13.06 0.37 -0.78
N VAL A 125 -12.27 -0.32 -1.60
CA VAL A 125 -11.24 -1.24 -1.13
C VAL A 125 -9.90 -0.78 -1.66
N VAL A 126 -8.92 -0.62 -0.76
CA VAL A 126 -7.54 -0.29 -1.11
C VAL A 126 -6.64 -1.44 -0.70
N MET A 127 -5.97 -2.03 -1.68
CA MET A 127 -5.10 -3.18 -1.51
C MET A 127 -3.66 -2.82 -1.89
N THR A 128 -2.71 -3.17 -1.01
CA THR A 128 -1.28 -3.10 -1.32
C THR A 128 -0.76 -4.48 -1.67
N ILE A 129 -0.12 -4.60 -2.82
CA ILE A 129 0.45 -5.85 -3.33
C ILE A 129 1.96 -5.66 -3.50
N LYS A 130 2.73 -6.64 -3.06
CA LYS A 130 4.18 -6.71 -3.28
C LYS A 130 4.51 -7.81 -4.29
N ALA A 131 5.25 -7.47 -5.33
CA ALA A 131 5.88 -8.45 -6.19
C ALA A 131 7.10 -9.04 -5.48
N LYS A 132 7.10 -10.36 -5.24
CA LYS A 132 8.22 -11.11 -4.64
C LYS A 132 8.39 -12.45 -5.35
N ASP A 133 9.61 -12.76 -5.79
CA ASP A 133 9.95 -14.02 -6.45
C ASP A 133 9.04 -14.35 -7.66
N GLY A 134 8.70 -13.31 -8.44
CA GLY A 134 7.80 -13.44 -9.60
C GLY A 134 6.33 -13.67 -9.26
N LYS A 135 5.94 -13.54 -7.99
CA LYS A 135 4.57 -13.72 -7.50
C LYS A 135 4.04 -12.44 -6.86
N ASN A 136 2.73 -12.24 -6.98
CA ASN A 136 2.02 -11.18 -6.28
C ASN A 136 1.61 -11.66 -4.89
N GLN A 137 1.98 -10.88 -3.86
CA GLN A 137 1.60 -11.12 -2.47
C GLN A 137 0.85 -9.91 -1.94
N VAL A 138 -0.38 -10.09 -1.49
CA VAL A 138 -1.14 -9.05 -0.81
C VAL A 138 -0.52 -8.82 0.57
N THR A 139 -0.19 -7.57 0.88
CA THR A 139 0.43 -7.20 2.17
C THR A 139 -0.51 -6.42 3.08
N GLN A 140 -1.53 -5.76 2.52
CA GLN A 140 -2.50 -4.98 3.27
C GLN A 140 -3.78 -4.81 2.48
N ILE A 141 -4.92 -4.83 3.17
CA ILE A 141 -6.22 -4.44 2.64
C ILE A 141 -6.86 -3.47 3.62
N LYS A 142 -7.44 -2.41 3.09
CA LYS A 142 -8.22 -1.40 3.81
C LYS A 142 -9.55 -1.19 3.11
N GLN A 143 -10.58 -0.86 3.88
CA GLN A 143 -11.90 -0.59 3.32
C GLN A 143 -12.57 0.61 3.98
N SER A 144 -13.39 1.31 3.21
CA SER A 144 -14.23 2.41 3.67
C SER A 144 -15.57 2.38 2.92
N TYR A 145 -16.56 3.04 3.49
CA TYR A 145 -17.94 2.97 3.04
C TYR A 145 -18.55 4.38 2.89
N GLN A 146 -19.54 4.50 2.02
CA GLN A 146 -20.51 5.60 2.04
C GLN A 146 -21.91 5.01 2.21
N CYS A 147 -22.70 5.59 3.10
CA CYS A 147 -24.07 5.19 3.35
C CYS A 147 -25.04 6.07 2.57
N TRP A 148 -26.26 5.57 2.39
CA TRP A 148 -27.39 6.39 1.96
C TRP A 148 -27.72 7.46 3.00
N GLU A 149 -28.38 8.52 2.57
CA GLU A 149 -28.81 9.59 3.47
C GLU A 149 -29.73 9.02 4.56
N GLY A 150 -29.46 9.41 5.81
CA GLY A 150 -30.18 8.89 6.98
C GLY A 150 -29.76 7.50 7.46
N ARG A 151 -28.76 6.86 6.81
CA ARG A 151 -28.25 5.51 7.15
C ARG A 151 -26.85 5.51 7.77
N GLY A 152 -26.43 6.63 8.34
CA GLY A 152 -25.10 6.80 8.90
C GLY A 152 -24.38 8.00 8.29
N HIS A 153 -23.23 7.77 7.66
CA HIS A 153 -22.38 8.81 7.07
C HIS A 153 -22.44 8.80 5.54
N THR A 154 -22.46 9.98 4.94
CA THR A 154 -22.42 10.13 3.48
C THR A 154 -21.01 10.32 2.94
N ASN A 155 -20.05 10.68 3.78
CA ASN A 155 -18.62 10.71 3.45
C ASN A 155 -17.99 9.32 3.63
N TRP A 156 -16.81 9.10 3.05
CA TRP A 156 -16.02 7.89 3.27
C TRP A 156 -15.61 7.76 4.74
N SER A 157 -15.99 6.66 5.38
CA SER A 157 -15.56 6.31 6.73
C SER A 157 -15.31 4.81 6.87
N SER A 158 -14.56 4.44 7.90
CA SER A 158 -14.37 3.05 8.33
C SER A 158 -15.60 2.47 9.02
N SER A 159 -16.49 3.33 9.51
CA SER A 159 -17.72 2.91 10.18
C SER A 159 -18.66 2.22 9.19
N TYR A 160 -19.41 1.24 9.69
CA TYR A 160 -20.44 0.59 8.90
C TYR A 160 -21.72 1.43 8.89
N CYS A 161 -22.59 1.22 7.91
CA CYS A 161 -23.90 1.87 7.83
C CYS A 161 -24.86 1.32 8.90
N ASN A 162 -25.84 2.14 9.28
CA ASN A 162 -26.85 1.85 10.31
C ASN A 162 -28.10 1.17 9.74
#